data_AF-A0A4Y3FLW9-F1
#
_entry.id   AF-A0A4Y3FLW9-F1
#
_cell.length_a   1.000
_cell.length_b   1.000
_cell.length_c   1.000
_cell.angle_alpha   90.00
_cell.angle_beta   90.00
_cell.angle_gamma   90.00
#
_symmetry.space_group_name_H-M   'P 1'
#
loop_
_entity.id
_entity.type
_entity.pdbx_description
1 polymer ?
#
loop_
_entity_poly.entity_id
_entity_poly.type
_entity_poly.pdbx_seq_one_letter_code
_entity_poly.pdbx_strand_id
1 'polypeptide(L)'
;MDNQHKNFAEDRKTKLAIYKAFQEAVEAGTDIVAMMVNDYGDVPQDDYTNLDILYNKNIISSELRNTLKEANGLRIRVVHDYNDIIDEIVYVSIMRLLESLEEFAGLTEKWMSKKI
;
A
#
# COMPACT_ATOMS: atom_id res chain seq x y z
N MET A 1 -16.13 -21.55 2.28
CA MET A 1 -15.41 -20.40 2.88
C MET A 1 -14.31 -20.96 3.74
N ASP A 2 -13.06 -20.57 3.47
CA ASP A 2 -11.86 -21.15 4.08
C ASP A 2 -11.78 -20.85 5.59
N ASN A 3 -11.23 -21.78 6.38
CA ASN A 3 -11.20 -21.72 7.86
C ASN A 3 -10.40 -20.52 8.40
N GLN A 4 -9.50 -19.93 7.59
CA GLN A 4 -8.72 -18.75 7.97
C GLN A 4 -9.58 -17.48 8.13
N HIS A 5 -10.65 -17.34 7.35
CA HIS A 5 -11.48 -16.14 7.34
C HIS A 5 -12.34 -15.97 8.61
N LYS A 6 -12.91 -17.07 9.13
CA LYS A 6 -13.72 -17.02 10.37
C LYS A 6 -12.88 -16.61 11.58
N ASN A 7 -11.64 -17.08 11.64
CA ASN A 7 -10.73 -16.77 12.75
C ASN A 7 -10.30 -15.29 12.75
N PHE A 8 -10.22 -14.64 11.58
CA PHE A 8 -9.83 -13.24 11.44
C PHE A 8 -10.84 -12.26 12.05
N ALA A 9 -12.13 -12.43 11.73
CA ALA A 9 -13.18 -11.53 12.21
C ALA A 9 -13.45 -11.68 13.72
N GLU A 10 -13.29 -12.90 14.25
CA GLU A 10 -13.55 -13.22 15.65
C GLU A 10 -12.36 -12.89 16.59
N ASP A 11 -11.11 -12.97 16.11
CA ASP A 11 -9.93 -12.56 16.87
C ASP A 11 -9.55 -11.10 16.64
N ARG A 12 -10.04 -10.24 17.53
CA ARG A 12 -9.75 -8.80 17.55
C ARG A 12 -8.23 -8.49 17.53
N LYS A 13 -7.40 -9.27 18.21
CA LYS A 13 -5.94 -9.00 18.26
C LYS A 13 -5.33 -9.24 16.89
N THR A 14 -5.62 -10.38 16.27
CA THR A 14 -5.12 -10.72 14.94
C THR A 14 -5.59 -9.71 13.90
N LYS A 15 -6.86 -9.31 13.95
CA LYS A 15 -7.41 -8.28 13.08
C LYS A 15 -6.65 -6.96 13.16
N LEU A 16 -6.49 -6.42 14.38
CA LEU A 16 -5.79 -5.16 14.59
C LEU A 16 -4.31 -5.25 14.20
N ALA A 17 -3.66 -6.40 14.42
CA ALA A 17 -2.28 -6.62 14.00
C ALA A 17 -2.13 -6.58 12.47
N ILE A 18 -3.02 -7.24 11.73
CA ILE A 18 -3.02 -7.22 10.26
C ILE A 18 -3.28 -5.80 9.74
N TYR A 19 -4.28 -5.11 10.31
CA TYR A 19 -4.59 -3.72 9.95
C TYR A 19 -3.40 -2.81 10.15
N LYS A 20 -2.74 -2.90 11.31
CA LYS A 20 -1.56 -2.08 11.59
C LYS A 20 -0.39 -2.43 10.68
N ALA A 21 -0.12 -3.72 10.45
CA ALA A 21 0.94 -4.15 9.54
C ALA A 21 0.72 -3.64 8.11
N PHE A 22 -0.52 -3.71 7.61
CA PHE A 22 -0.88 -3.17 6.30
C PHE A 22 -0.68 -1.65 6.25
N GLN A 23 -1.13 -0.93 7.28
CA GLN A 23 -0.96 0.53 7.34
C GLN A 23 0.51 0.94 7.29
N GLU A 24 1.35 0.31 8.11
CA GLU A 24 2.80 0.57 8.16
C GLU A 24 3.49 0.26 6.82
N ALA A 25 3.11 -0.84 6.16
CA ALA A 25 3.65 -1.20 4.85
C ALA A 25 3.30 -0.16 3.78
N VAL A 26 2.04 0.32 3.79
CA VAL A 26 1.59 1.36 2.86
C VAL A 26 2.24 2.71 3.16
N GLU A 27 2.37 3.09 4.44
CA GLU A 27 3.06 4.32 4.90
C GLU A 27 4.52 4.35 4.44
N ALA A 28 5.27 3.29 4.75
CA ALA A 28 6.64 3.17 4.31
C ALA A 28 6.75 3.21 2.79
N GLY A 29 5.81 2.56 2.09
CA GLY A 29 5.72 2.60 0.63
C GLY A 29 5.54 4.01 0.08
N THR A 30 4.61 4.80 0.64
CA THR A 30 4.37 6.18 0.21
C THR A 30 5.54 7.12 0.52
N ASP A 31 6.23 6.92 1.66
CA ASP A 31 7.44 7.67 1.99
C ASP A 31 8.58 7.38 1.00
N ILE A 32 8.77 6.11 0.63
CA ILE A 32 9.72 5.69 -0.40
C ILE A 32 9.36 6.31 -1.75
N VAL A 33 8.08 6.32 -2.12
CA VAL A 33 7.62 6.98 -3.36
C VAL A 33 8.01 8.46 -3.37
N ALA A 34 7.85 9.17 -2.27
CA ALA A 34 8.29 10.57 -2.15
C ALA A 34 9.82 10.71 -2.32
N MET A 35 10.60 9.82 -1.71
CA MET A 35 12.06 9.81 -1.89
C MET A 35 12.46 9.53 -3.35
N MET A 36 11.81 8.56 -4.00
CA MET A 36 12.03 8.27 -5.41
C MET A 36 11.72 9.48 -6.29
N VAL A 37 10.58 10.15 -6.06
CA VAL A 37 10.21 11.37 -6.80
C VAL A 37 11.34 12.42 -6.74
N ASN A 38 11.91 12.64 -5.55
CA ASN A 38 13.05 13.52 -5.36
C ASN A 38 14.28 13.06 -6.17
N ASP A 39 14.64 11.78 -6.08
CA ASP A 39 15.82 11.23 -6.79
C ASP A 39 15.66 11.25 -8.31
N TYR A 40 14.43 11.23 -8.82
CA TYR A 40 14.10 11.37 -10.24
C TYR A 40 13.92 12.82 -10.71
N GLY A 41 14.28 13.79 -9.85
CA GLY A 41 14.41 15.21 -10.20
C GLY A 41 13.13 16.02 -10.09
N ASP A 42 12.10 15.50 -9.43
CA ASP A 42 10.85 16.24 -9.16
C ASP A 42 10.72 16.60 -7.67
N VAL A 43 9.85 17.55 -7.37
CA VAL A 43 9.57 17.95 -5.99
C VAL A 43 8.49 17.03 -5.42
N PRO A 44 8.73 16.31 -4.31
CA PRO A 44 7.70 15.50 -3.67
C PRO A 44 6.48 16.34 -3.26
N GLN A 45 5.30 15.80 -3.53
CA GLN A 45 3.99 16.36 -3.20
C GLN A 45 3.23 15.37 -2.30
N ASP A 46 1.89 15.30 -2.42
CA ASP A 46 1.07 14.29 -1.75
C ASP A 46 1.23 12.90 -2.38
N ASP A 47 0.84 11.87 -1.63
CA ASP A 47 0.98 10.47 -2.02
C ASP A 47 0.37 10.13 -3.39
N TYR A 48 -0.81 10.68 -3.71
CA TYR A 48 -1.48 10.37 -4.98
C TYR A 48 -0.76 11.03 -6.15
N THR A 49 -0.34 12.28 -5.97
CA THR A 49 0.41 13.01 -6.99
C THR A 49 1.79 12.39 -7.20
N ASN A 50 2.48 11.94 -6.14
CA ASN A 50 3.78 11.29 -6.25
C ASN A 50 3.72 9.99 -7.06
N LEU A 51 2.67 9.18 -6.87
CA LEU A 51 2.43 7.99 -7.68
C LEU A 51 2.19 8.32 -9.16
N ASP A 52 1.46 9.41 -9.46
CA ASP A 52 1.30 9.88 -10.84
C ASP A 52 2.62 10.35 -11.45
N ILE A 53 3.49 11.02 -10.68
CA ILE A 53 4.82 11.43 -11.14
C ILE A 53 5.66 10.21 -11.55
N LEU A 54 5.74 9.19 -10.68
CA LEU A 54 6.50 7.96 -11.01
C LEU A 54 5.93 7.23 -12.22
N TYR A 55 4.60 7.19 -12.36
CA TYR A 55 3.94 6.61 -13.54
C TYR A 55 4.24 7.39 -14.82
N ASN A 56 4.15 8.72 -14.79
CA ASN A 56 4.40 9.56 -15.96
C ASN A 56 5.87 9.47 -16.43
N LYS A 57 6.79 9.14 -15.52
CA LYS A 57 8.19 8.82 -15.84
C LYS A 57 8.43 7.38 -16.29
N ASN A 58 7.39 6.55 -16.39
CA ASN A 58 7.47 5.12 -16.71
C ASN A 58 8.32 4.31 -15.71
N ILE A 59 8.38 4.74 -14.44
CA ILE A 59 9.09 4.01 -13.38
C ILE A 59 8.21 2.88 -12.84
N ILE A 60 6.90 3.15 -12.71
CA ILE A 60 5.89 2.17 -12.30
C ILE A 60 4.84 2.00 -13.40
N SER A 61 4.22 0.82 -13.45
CA SER A 61 3.10 0.56 -14.38
C SER A 61 1.83 1.30 -13.96
N SER A 62 0.87 1.44 -14.87
CA SER A 62 -0.45 2.00 -14.55
C SER A 62 -1.20 1.14 -13.55
N GLU A 63 -1.04 -0.19 -13.62
CA GLU A 63 -1.63 -1.15 -12.70
C GLU A 63 -1.07 -0.95 -11.30
N LEU A 64 0.26 -0.96 -11.14
CA LEU A 64 0.92 -0.76 -9.86
C LEU A 64 0.59 0.61 -9.25
N ARG A 65 0.54 1.66 -10.07
CA ARG A 65 0.08 2.99 -9.64
C ARG A 65 -1.33 2.92 -9.05
N ASN A 66 -2.27 2.28 -9.74
CA ASN A 66 -3.67 2.24 -9.31
C ASN A 66 -3.84 1.41 -8.03
N THR A 67 -3.15 0.27 -7.91
CA THR A 67 -3.23 -0.58 -6.71
C THR A 67 -2.58 0.08 -5.51
N LEU A 68 -1.45 0.79 -5.67
CA LEU A 68 -0.84 1.57 -4.58
C LEU A 68 -1.72 2.75 -4.14
N LYS A 69 -2.39 3.44 -5.08
CA LYS A 69 -3.39 4.47 -4.76
C LYS A 69 -4.57 3.90 -3.96
N GLU A 70 -5.01 2.70 -4.34
CA GLU A 70 -6.06 2.00 -3.61
C GLU A 70 -5.60 1.60 -2.20
N ALA A 71 -4.38 1.08 -2.07
CA ALA A 71 -3.80 0.72 -0.78
C ALA A 71 -3.70 1.93 0.16
N ASN A 72 -3.26 3.09 -0.35
CA ASN A 72 -3.23 4.34 0.44
C ASN A 72 -4.64 4.76 0.91
N GLY A 73 -5.63 4.68 0.02
CA GLY A 73 -7.02 4.97 0.40
C GLY A 73 -7.61 3.96 1.38
N LEU A 74 -7.18 2.69 1.33
CA LEU A 74 -7.65 1.64 2.25
C LEU A 74 -7.02 1.81 3.64
N ARG A 75 -5.73 2.13 3.72
CA ARG A 75 -5.01 2.39 4.97
C ARG A 75 -5.77 3.39 5.85
N ILE A 76 -6.24 4.50 5.26
CA ILE A 76 -6.98 5.56 5.96
C ILE A 76 -8.32 5.04 6.46
N ARG A 77 -9.08 4.34 5.59
CA ARG A 77 -10.42 3.83 5.92
C ARG A 77 -10.39 2.84 7.08
N VAL A 78 -9.39 1.96 7.12
CA VAL A 78 -9.21 0.97 8.20
C VAL A 78 -9.14 1.62 9.59
N VAL A 79 -8.68 2.87 9.71
CA VAL A 79 -8.62 3.62 10.99
C VAL A 79 -9.89 4.43 11.27
N HIS A 80 -10.51 5.00 10.24
CA HIS A 80 -11.58 5.99 10.42
C HIS A 80 -12.99 5.38 10.53
N ASP A 81 -13.26 4.27 9.84
CA ASP A 81 -14.63 3.73 9.70
C ASP A 81 -14.87 2.42 10.48
N TYR A 82 -14.27 2.26 11.66
CA TYR A 82 -14.46 1.08 12.53
C TYR A 82 -15.93 0.73 12.83
N ASN A 83 -16.88 1.65 12.57
CA ASN A 83 -18.31 1.45 12.85
C ASN A 83 -19.13 0.92 11.67
N ASP A 84 -18.66 1.03 10.41
CA ASP A 84 -19.42 0.61 9.21
C ASP A 84 -18.60 -0.24 8.21
N ILE A 85 -17.33 -0.52 8.52
CA ILE A 85 -16.48 -1.38 7.70
C ILE A 85 -16.87 -2.85 7.87
N ILE A 86 -17.10 -3.52 6.73
CA ILE A 86 -17.22 -4.97 6.65
C ILE A 86 -15.79 -5.55 6.68
N ASP A 87 -15.38 -6.09 7.83
CA ASP A 87 -14.04 -6.63 8.08
C ASP A 87 -13.59 -7.61 6.99
N GLU A 88 -14.52 -8.41 6.45
CA GLU A 88 -14.27 -9.36 5.37
C GLU A 88 -13.84 -8.66 4.08
N ILE A 89 -14.47 -7.55 3.72
CA ILE A 89 -14.11 -6.78 2.52
C ILE A 89 -12.69 -6.22 2.68
N VAL A 90 -12.38 -5.67 3.86
CA VAL A 90 -11.04 -5.14 4.12
C VAL A 90 -9.99 -6.24 4.06
N TYR A 91 -10.25 -7.40 4.67
CA TYR A 91 -9.31 -8.52 4.62
C TYR A 91 -9.04 -8.97 3.18
N VAL A 92 -10.09 -9.17 2.38
CA VAL A 92 -9.95 -9.56 0.97
C VAL A 92 -9.20 -8.49 0.17
N SER A 93 -9.49 -7.21 0.42
CA SER A 93 -8.78 -6.10 -0.23
C SER A 93 -7.30 -6.07 0.15
N ILE A 94 -6.96 -6.22 1.44
CA ILE A 94 -5.56 -6.27 1.90
C ILE A 94 -4.82 -7.43 1.24
N MET A 95 -5.41 -8.64 1.25
CA MET A 95 -4.77 -9.82 0.65
C MET A 95 -4.52 -9.66 -0.84
N ARG A 96 -5.46 -9.03 -1.57
CA ARG A 96 -5.28 -8.73 -3.00
C ARG A 96 -4.19 -7.68 -3.25
N LEU A 97 -4.13 -6.65 -2.40
CA LEU A 97 -3.17 -5.55 -2.56
C LEU A 97 -1.75 -5.94 -2.14
N LEU A 98 -1.59 -7.03 -1.38
CA LEU A 98 -0.29 -7.52 -0.93
C LEU A 98 0.65 -7.81 -2.10
N GLU A 99 0.14 -8.41 -3.18
CA GLU A 99 0.94 -8.71 -4.38
C GLU A 99 1.58 -7.44 -4.98
N SER A 100 0.81 -6.33 -5.04
CA SER A 100 1.33 -5.05 -5.51
C SER A 100 2.33 -4.41 -4.54
N LEU A 101 2.16 -4.60 -3.23
CA LEU A 101 3.12 -4.12 -2.24
C LEU A 101 4.45 -4.90 -2.35
N GLU A 102 4.39 -6.21 -2.57
CA GLU A 102 5.58 -7.04 -2.82
C GLU A 102 6.27 -6.68 -4.14
N GLU A 103 5.50 -6.44 -5.21
CA GLU A 103 6.03 -5.92 -6.47
C GLU A 103 6.76 -4.57 -6.26
N PHE A 104 6.13 -3.66 -5.53
CA PHE A 104 6.72 -2.35 -5.22
C PHE A 104 7.98 -2.47 -4.34
N ALA A 105 8.00 -3.39 -3.38
CA ALA A 105 9.20 -3.67 -2.58
C ALA A 105 10.37 -4.13 -3.47
N GLY A 106 10.12 -5.06 -4.40
CA GLY A 106 11.14 -5.51 -5.35
C GLY A 106 11.62 -4.39 -6.30
N LEU A 107 10.74 -3.46 -6.66
CA LEU A 107 11.12 -2.25 -7.41
C LEU A 107 12.01 -1.33 -6.57
N THR A 108 11.67 -1.15 -5.29
CA THR A 108 12.45 -0.35 -4.34
C THR A 108 13.85 -0.91 -4.16
N GLU A 109 14.01 -2.23 -4.01
CA GLU A 109 15.33 -2.87 -3.94
C GLU A 109 16.18 -2.61 -5.21
N LYS A 110 15.54 -2.67 -6.39
CA LYS A 110 16.20 -2.33 -7.66
C LYS A 110 16.54 -0.85 -7.77
N TRP A 111 15.75 0.03 -7.17
CA TRP A 111 16.04 1.46 -7.11
C TRP A 111 17.21 1.74 -6.16
N MET A 112 17.19 1.21 -4.93
CA MET A 112 18.26 1.40 -3.94
C MET A 112 19.62 0.82 -4.37
N SER A 113 19.61 -0.25 -5.18
CA SER A 113 20.86 -0.85 -5.70
C SER A 113 21.49 -0.04 -6.83
N LYS A 114 20.75 0.90 -7.44
CA LYS A 114 21.34 1.85 -8.38
C LYS A 114 22.10 2.89 -7.56
N LYS A 115 23.41 2.98 -7.76
CA LYS A 115 24.17 4.17 -7.33
C LYS A 115 23.69 5.34 -8.18
N ILE A 116 22.74 6.11 -7.66
CA ILE A 116 22.36 7.43 -8.17
C ILE A 116 23.41 8.44 -7.70
#